data_AF-A0A6J4IN28-F1
#
_entry.id   AF-A0A6J4IN28-F1
#
_cell.length_a   1.000
_cell.length_b   1.000
_cell.length_c   1.000
_cell.angle_alpha   90.00
_cell.angle_beta   90.00
_cell.angle_gamma   90.00
#
_symmetry.space_group_name_H-M   'P 1'
#
loop_
_entity.id
_entity.type
_entity.pdbx_description
1 polymer ?
#
loop_
_entity_poly.entity_id
_entity_poly.type
_entity_poly.pdbx_seq_one_letter_code
_entity_poly.pdbx_strand_id
1 'polypeptide(L)'
;MNYYIITGTSKGIGKALAETLLTDENNKVFGVSRNCSINHPRYHHQPLNLSDIVALENNLHKVFPNLEKPEKIVLVNNAGVVGEVAYLGSQLTHNFSYVFDVNVMAPAILMNTFLSAYHGETCPRIILN
;
A
#
# COMPACT_ATOMS: atom_id res chain seq x y z
N MET A 1 -12.61 5.65 14.58
CA MET A 1 -12.05 5.83 13.22
C MET A 1 -11.30 4.58 12.79
N ASN A 2 -11.64 4.06 11.62
CA ASN A 2 -10.92 3.00 10.93
C ASN A 2 -9.89 3.61 9.96
N TYR A 3 -8.70 3.02 9.93
CA TYR A 3 -7.59 3.48 9.12
C TYR A 3 -7.24 2.44 8.06
N TYR A 4 -7.17 2.86 6.80
CA TYR A 4 -6.86 1.99 5.67
C TYR A 4 -5.62 2.50 4.95
N ILE A 5 -4.54 1.73 4.95
CA ILE A 5 -3.33 1.99 4.16
C ILE A 5 -3.41 1.09 2.93
N ILE A 6 -3.52 1.69 1.74
CA ILE A 6 -3.79 0.95 0.50
C ILE A 6 -2.69 1.26 -0.51
N THR A 7 -2.03 0.24 -1.04
CA THR A 7 -1.09 0.41 -2.14
C THR A 7 -1.80 0.41 -3.48
N GLY A 8 -1.32 1.21 -4.45
CA GLY A 8 -1.86 1.20 -5.81
C GLY A 8 -3.22 1.91 -5.96
N THR A 9 -3.49 2.95 -5.18
CA THR A 9 -4.74 3.73 -5.20
C THR A 9 -4.92 4.67 -6.40
N SER A 10 -3.97 4.70 -7.35
CA SER A 10 -4.01 5.64 -8.47
C SER A 10 -5.03 5.27 -9.55
N LYS A 11 -5.36 3.98 -9.70
CA LYS A 11 -6.31 3.44 -10.69
C LYS A 11 -6.85 2.06 -10.29
N GLY A 12 -7.81 1.54 -11.04
CA GLY A 12 -8.30 0.16 -10.93
C GLY A 12 -8.92 -0.15 -9.56
N ILE A 13 -8.70 -1.39 -9.09
CA ILE A 13 -9.29 -1.92 -7.86
C ILE A 13 -8.91 -1.08 -6.64
N GLY A 14 -7.63 -0.74 -6.48
CA GLY A 14 -7.16 0.07 -5.35
C GLY A 14 -7.83 1.45 -5.29
N LYS A 15 -8.06 2.09 -6.44
CA LYS A 15 -8.78 3.38 -6.50
C LYS A 15 -10.24 3.19 -6.09
N ALA A 16 -10.94 2.24 -6.70
CA ALA A 16 -12.35 1.98 -6.43
C ALA A 16 -12.58 1.61 -4.95
N LEU A 17 -11.68 0.81 -4.37
CA LEU A 17 -11.70 0.46 -2.96
C LEU A 17 -11.52 1.68 -2.06
N ALA A 18 -10.53 2.53 -2.36
CA ALA A 18 -10.29 3.75 -1.60
C ALA A 18 -11.51 4.70 -1.65
N GLU A 19 -12.07 4.95 -2.83
CA GLU A 19 -13.25 5.80 -3.01
C GLU A 19 -14.47 5.24 -2.28
N THR A 20 -14.69 3.92 -2.35
CA THR A 20 -15.78 3.25 -1.63
C THR A 20 -15.61 3.34 -0.12
N LEU A 21 -14.39 3.16 0.41
CA LEU A 21 -14.14 3.28 1.83
C LEU A 21 -14.37 4.71 2.34
N LEU A 22 -14.10 5.72 1.51
CA LEU A 22 -14.24 7.14 1.88
C LEU A 22 -15.69 7.62 1.98
N THR A 23 -16.68 6.85 1.46
CA THR A 23 -18.11 7.16 1.63
C THR A 23 -18.58 7.02 3.07
N ASP A 24 -17.85 6.26 3.89
CA ASP A 24 -18.08 6.14 5.32
C ASP A 24 -17.24 7.19 6.07
N GLU A 25 -17.91 8.00 6.90
CA GLU A 25 -17.28 9.07 7.66
C GLU A 25 -16.35 8.56 8.76
N ASN A 26 -16.52 7.31 9.20
CA ASN A 26 -15.65 6.66 10.17
C ASN A 26 -14.39 6.04 9.54
N ASN A 27 -14.11 6.32 8.25
CA ASN A 27 -12.92 5.82 7.56
C ASN A 27 -11.97 6.95 7.13
N LYS A 28 -10.67 6.68 7.31
CA LYS A 28 -9.57 7.48 6.76
C LYS A 28 -8.66 6.60 5.90
N VAL A 29 -8.31 7.08 4.72
CA VAL A 29 -7.52 6.32 3.74
C VAL A 29 -6.17 6.97 3.50
N PHE A 30 -5.11 6.18 3.60
CA PHE A 30 -3.74 6.52 3.24
C PHE A 30 -3.38 5.75 1.96
N GLY A 31 -3.38 6.44 0.82
CA GLY A 31 -3.07 5.84 -0.47
C GLY A 31 -1.59 5.95 -0.82
N VAL A 32 -0.94 4.80 -0.99
CA VAL A 32 0.47 4.68 -1.37
C VAL A 32 0.57 4.33 -2.85
N SER A 33 0.92 5.32 -3.67
CA SER A 33 1.09 5.08 -5.12
C SER A 33 1.92 6.19 -5.76
N ARG A 34 2.30 6.04 -7.03
CA ARG A 34 3.12 7.02 -7.74
C ARG A 34 2.37 8.32 -8.06
N ASN A 35 1.08 8.21 -8.33
CA ASN A 35 0.24 9.32 -8.80
C ASN A 35 -1.01 9.42 -7.92
N CYS A 36 -1.52 10.63 -7.73
CA CYS A 36 -2.78 10.87 -7.04
C CYS A 36 -3.90 11.16 -8.04
N SER A 37 -5.04 10.48 -7.91
CA SER A 37 -6.25 10.78 -8.68
C SER A 37 -7.50 10.90 -7.80
N ILE A 38 -7.36 10.79 -6.49
CA ILE A 38 -8.44 10.88 -5.50
C ILE A 38 -8.30 12.21 -4.79
N ASN A 39 -9.36 13.02 -4.81
CA ASN A 39 -9.45 14.26 -4.07
C ASN A 39 -10.55 14.15 -3.02
N HIS A 40 -10.16 13.95 -1.75
CA HIS A 40 -11.11 13.79 -0.65
C HIS A 40 -10.46 14.21 0.68
N PRO A 41 -11.16 14.92 1.60
CA PRO A 41 -10.56 15.45 2.84
C PRO A 41 -10.02 14.36 3.79
N ARG A 42 -10.58 13.16 3.75
CA ARG A 42 -10.13 11.99 4.53
C ARG A 42 -9.14 11.08 3.78
N TYR A 43 -8.73 11.47 2.57
CA TYR A 43 -7.72 10.77 1.80
C TYR A 43 -6.37 11.47 1.93
N HIS A 44 -5.34 10.71 2.28
CA HIS A 44 -3.95 11.17 2.40
C HIS A 44 -3.12 10.42 1.38
N HIS A 45 -2.39 11.15 0.52
CA HIS A 45 -1.56 10.55 -0.50
C HIS A 45 -0.10 10.49 -0.06
N GLN A 46 0.48 9.29 -0.08
CA GLN A 46 1.92 9.10 0.05
C GLN A 46 2.49 8.73 -1.33
N PRO A 47 3.21 9.64 -2.01
CA PRO A 47 3.87 9.32 -3.27
C PRO A 47 4.99 8.31 -3.00
N LEU A 48 4.92 7.14 -3.64
CA LEU A 48 5.95 6.11 -3.52
C LEU A 48 5.93 5.16 -4.72
N ASN A 49 7.13 4.78 -5.19
CA ASN A 49 7.30 3.72 -6.17
C ASN A 49 7.73 2.43 -5.48
N LEU A 50 6.86 1.41 -5.48
CA LEU A 50 7.14 0.15 -4.79
C LEU A 50 8.19 -0.73 -5.49
N SER A 51 8.54 -0.43 -6.73
CA SER A 51 9.66 -1.11 -7.41
C SER A 51 11.03 -0.55 -7.04
N ASP A 52 11.08 0.54 -6.26
CA ASP A 52 12.33 1.11 -5.74
C ASP A 52 12.41 0.78 -4.25
N ILE A 53 12.99 -0.38 -3.94
CA ILE A 53 13.06 -0.92 -2.58
C ILE A 53 13.85 0.00 -1.65
N VAL A 54 14.93 0.61 -2.14
CA VAL A 54 15.73 1.56 -1.36
C VAL A 54 14.90 2.80 -1.00
N ALA A 55 14.16 3.35 -1.96
CA ALA A 55 13.26 4.47 -1.69
C ALA A 55 12.11 4.06 -0.75
N LEU A 56 11.55 2.85 -0.89
CA LEU A 56 10.55 2.32 0.03
C LEU A 56 11.07 2.31 1.47
N GLU A 57 12.20 1.65 1.72
CA GLU A 57 12.82 1.53 3.04
C GLU A 57 13.08 2.90 3.67
N ASN A 58 13.63 3.85 2.90
CA ASN A 58 13.92 5.20 3.36
C ASN A 58 12.66 6.03 3.68
N ASN A 59 11.49 5.66 3.16
CA ASN A 59 10.23 6.40 3.32
C ASN A 59 9.16 5.66 4.13
N LEU A 60 9.47 4.51 4.74
CA LEU A 60 8.53 3.71 5.53
C LEU A 60 7.83 4.51 6.65
N HIS A 61 8.57 5.40 7.30
CA HIS A 61 8.03 6.28 8.35
C HIS A 61 6.93 7.23 7.85
N LYS A 62 6.85 7.50 6.54
CA LYS A 62 5.80 8.34 5.93
C LYS A 62 4.57 7.52 5.55
N VAL A 63 4.73 6.21 5.32
CA VAL A 63 3.63 5.29 4.97
C VAL A 63 2.77 4.97 6.18
N PHE A 64 3.38 4.89 7.36
CA PHE A 64 2.71 4.52 8.62
C PHE A 64 2.76 5.68 9.62
N PRO A 65 1.87 6.68 9.48
CA PRO A 65 1.82 7.81 10.40
C PRO A 65 1.23 7.38 11.75
N ASN A 66 1.46 8.21 12.78
CA ASN A 66 0.77 8.05 14.06
C ASN A 66 -0.75 8.22 13.86
N LEU A 67 -1.51 7.29 14.44
CA LEU A 67 -2.96 7.26 14.31
C LEU A 67 -3.59 7.72 15.63
N GLU A 68 -4.63 8.53 15.54
CA GLU A 68 -5.37 8.96 16.73
C GLU A 68 -6.43 7.92 17.06
N LYS A 69 -6.22 7.18 18.16
CA LYS A 69 -7.15 6.20 18.75
C LYS A 69 -7.84 5.30 17.70
N PRO A 70 -7.08 4.47 16.97
CA PRO A 70 -7.64 3.63 15.92
C PRO A 70 -8.61 2.59 16.49
N GLU A 71 -9.77 2.45 15.85
CA GLU A 71 -10.72 1.35 16.12
C GLU A 71 -10.33 0.08 15.34
N LYS A 72 -9.65 0.25 14.20
CA LYS A 72 -9.18 -0.79 13.30
C LYS A 72 -8.15 -0.20 12.35
N ILE A 73 -7.11 -0.97 12.02
CA ILE A 73 -6.10 -0.59 11.04
C ILE A 73 -5.97 -1.69 10.01
N VAL A 74 -6.04 -1.33 8.73
CA VAL A 74 -6.01 -2.28 7.61
C VAL A 74 -4.91 -1.89 6.65
N LEU A 75 -3.98 -2.80 6.39
CA LEU A 75 -3.04 -2.72 5.26
C LEU A 75 -3.61 -3.52 4.09
N VAL A 76 -3.67 -2.90 2.90
CA VAL A 76 -4.10 -3.54 1.65
C VAL A 76 -2.95 -3.46 0.65
N ASN A 77 -2.29 -4.60 0.40
CA ASN A 77 -1.22 -4.75 -0.58
C ASN A 77 -1.79 -4.94 -1.99
N ASN A 78 -2.59 -3.99 -2.47
CA ASN A 78 -3.28 -4.09 -3.77
C ASN A 78 -2.36 -3.79 -4.99
N ALA A 79 -1.29 -3.03 -4.81
CA ALA A 79 -0.37 -2.73 -5.93
C ALA A 79 0.26 -4.02 -6.46
N GLY A 80 0.11 -4.26 -7.76
CA GLY A 80 0.69 -5.41 -8.42
C GLY A 80 0.94 -5.18 -9.91
N VAL A 81 1.86 -5.98 -10.46
CA VAL A 81 2.27 -5.94 -11.87
C VAL A 81 2.50 -7.35 -12.39
N VAL A 82 2.05 -7.61 -13.61
CA VAL A 82 2.23 -8.92 -14.26
C VAL A 82 3.64 -9.07 -14.85
N GLY A 83 4.29 -7.95 -15.20
CA GLY A 83 5.52 -7.96 -15.98
C GLY A 83 5.24 -8.28 -17.45
N GLU A 84 6.26 -8.78 -18.14
CA GLU A 84 6.16 -9.21 -19.53
C GLU A 84 5.44 -10.57 -19.61
N VAL A 85 4.44 -10.70 -20.48
CA VAL A 85 3.77 -11.98 -20.73
C VAL A 85 4.56 -12.72 -21.81
N ALA A 86 5.49 -13.59 -21.39
CA ALA A 86 6.34 -14.35 -22.29
C ALA A 86 6.74 -15.69 -21.65
N TYR A 87 7.28 -16.60 -22.47
CA TYR A 87 7.79 -17.87 -21.97
C TYR A 87 9.08 -17.68 -21.18
N LEU A 88 9.28 -18.51 -20.15
CA LEU A 88 10.55 -18.56 -19.43
C LEU A 88 11.69 -18.91 -20.41
N GLY A 89 12.82 -18.20 -20.29
CA GLY A 89 13.94 -18.26 -21.23
C GLY A 89 13.89 -17.22 -22.36
N SER A 90 12.76 -16.53 -22.54
CA SER A 90 12.62 -15.41 -23.49
C SER A 90 12.51 -14.03 -22.83
N GLN A 91 12.53 -13.98 -21.49
CA GLN A 91 12.36 -12.75 -20.71
C GLN A 91 13.70 -12.11 -20.36
N LEU A 92 13.72 -10.76 -20.32
CA LEU A 92 14.86 -10.01 -19.80
C LEU A 92 14.92 -10.12 -18.27
N THR A 93 16.10 -10.33 -17.71
CA THR A 93 16.29 -10.58 -16.27
C THR A 93 15.72 -9.50 -15.35
N HIS A 94 15.77 -8.22 -15.78
CA HIS A 94 15.25 -7.11 -15.00
C HIS A 94 13.73 -7.14 -14.81
N ASN A 95 13.00 -7.86 -15.66
CA ASN A 95 11.55 -8.05 -15.50
C ASN A 95 11.22 -8.88 -14.26
N PHE A 96 12.08 -9.84 -13.88
CA PHE A 96 11.87 -10.64 -12.67
C PHE A 96 12.03 -9.77 -11.42
N SER A 97 13.12 -9.03 -11.29
CA SER A 97 13.34 -8.15 -10.14
C SER A 97 12.18 -7.18 -9.99
N TYR A 98 11.78 -6.48 -11.06
CA TYR A 98 10.65 -5.56 -11.01
C TYR A 98 9.34 -6.21 -10.51
N VAL A 99 8.99 -7.40 -11.04
CA VAL A 99 7.79 -8.13 -10.65
C VAL A 99 7.87 -8.61 -9.20
N PHE A 100 9.00 -9.16 -8.78
CA PHE A 100 9.20 -9.63 -7.41
C PHE A 100 9.24 -8.46 -6.42
N ASP A 101 9.86 -7.35 -6.79
CA ASP A 101 9.95 -6.16 -5.95
C ASP A 101 8.56 -5.62 -5.64
N VAL A 102 7.71 -5.45 -6.66
CA VAL A 102 6.37 -4.90 -6.48
C VAL A 102 5.40 -5.89 -5.82
N ASN A 103 5.40 -7.17 -6.21
CA ASN A 103 4.38 -8.11 -5.76
C ASN A 103 4.78 -8.93 -4.51
N VAL A 104 6.07 -8.97 -4.16
CA VAL A 104 6.59 -9.83 -3.07
C VAL A 104 7.38 -9.03 -2.05
N MET A 105 8.47 -8.38 -2.47
CA MET A 105 9.37 -7.70 -1.54
C MET A 105 8.68 -6.50 -0.88
N ALA A 106 8.06 -5.62 -1.66
CA ALA A 106 7.38 -4.45 -1.11
C ALA A 106 6.25 -4.83 -0.14
N PRO A 107 5.32 -5.76 -0.48
CA PRO A 107 4.35 -6.27 0.48
C PRO A 107 4.98 -6.85 1.75
N ALA A 108 6.06 -7.63 1.63
CA ALA A 108 6.74 -8.20 2.80
C ALA A 108 7.32 -7.13 3.73
N ILE A 109 8.00 -6.13 3.15
CA ILE A 109 8.55 -4.98 3.90
C ILE A 109 7.40 -4.21 4.57
N LEU A 110 6.33 -3.90 3.82
CA LEU A 110 5.18 -3.17 4.34
C LEU A 110 4.48 -3.92 5.46
N MET A 111 4.29 -5.24 5.35
CA MET A 111 3.69 -6.07 6.41
C MET A 111 4.54 -6.07 7.67
N ASN A 112 5.86 -6.26 7.53
CA ASN A 112 6.78 -6.23 8.66
C ASN A 112 6.75 -4.86 9.37
N THR A 113 6.84 -3.78 8.62
CA THR A 113 6.79 -2.42 9.17
C THR A 113 5.42 -2.09 9.73
N PHE A 114 4.33 -2.49 9.10
CA PHE A 114 2.96 -2.29 9.61
C PHE A 114 2.76 -2.91 10.98
N LEU A 115 3.17 -4.17 11.14
CA LEU A 115 3.08 -4.88 12.41
C LEU A 115 3.99 -4.24 13.46
N SER A 116 5.20 -3.84 13.08
CA SER A 116 6.13 -3.14 13.97
C SER A 116 5.64 -1.74 14.36
N ALA A 117 5.09 -0.95 13.44
CA ALA A 117 4.63 0.41 13.71
C ALA A 117 3.43 0.44 14.66
N TYR A 118 2.53 -0.54 14.55
CA TYR A 118 1.28 -0.57 15.30
C TYR A 118 1.22 -1.67 16.36
N HIS A 119 2.33 -2.30 16.74
CA HIS A 119 2.34 -3.41 17.71
C HIS A 119 1.75 -3.02 19.09
N GLY A 120 1.87 -1.75 19.48
CA GLY A 120 1.34 -1.22 20.74
C GLY A 120 -0.17 -0.92 20.72
N GLU A 121 -0.81 -0.91 19.54
CA GLU A 121 -2.24 -0.66 19.42
C GLU A 121 -3.05 -1.88 19.90
N THR A 122 -4.13 -1.63 20.63
CA THR A 122 -5.03 -2.69 21.13
C THR A 122 -6.13 -3.08 20.15
N CYS A 123 -6.31 -2.28 19.09
CA CYS A 123 -7.31 -2.50 18.07
C CYS A 123 -6.94 -3.63 17.08
N PRO A 124 -7.91 -4.18 16.32
CA PRO A 124 -7.62 -5.13 15.26
C PRO A 124 -6.71 -4.54 14.17
N ARG A 125 -5.67 -5.31 13.82
CA ARG A 125 -4.75 -5.04 12.71
C ARG A 125 -4.95 -6.11 11.65
N ILE A 126 -5.32 -5.71 10.44
CA ILE A 126 -5.69 -6.62 9.36
C ILE A 126 -4.76 -6.37 8.17
N ILE A 127 -4.30 -7.45 7.54
CA ILE A 127 -3.52 -7.41 6.29
C ILE A 127 -4.32 -8.14 5.21
N LEU A 128 -4.44 -7.49 4.05
CA LEU A 128 -5.04 -8.04 2.83
C LEU A 128 -3.97 -8.02 1.73
N ASN A 129 -3.68 -9.18 1.14
CA ASN A 129 -2.78 -9.35 0.00
C ASN A 129 -3.58 -9.64 -1.26
#